data_AF-Q61649-F1
#
_entry.id   AF-Q61649-F1
#
_cell.length_a   1.000
_cell.length_b   1.000
_cell.length_c   1.000
_cell.angle_alpha   90.00
_cell.angle_beta   90.00
_cell.angle_gamma   90.00
#
_symmetry.space_group_name_H-M   'P 1'
#
loop_
_entity.id
_entity.type
_entity.pdbx_description
1 polymer ?
#
loop_
_entity_poly.entity_id
_entity_poly.type
_entity_poly.pdbx_seq_one_letter_code
_entity_poly.pdbx_strand_id
1 'polypeptide(L)' 'MVLSGEDKSNIKAAWGKIGGHGAEYGAEALERMFASFPTTKTYFPHFDVSHGSAQVKG' A
#
# COMPACT_ATOMS: atom_id res chain seq x y z
N MET A 1 23.75 4.09 -7.95
CA MET A 1 23.44 3.87 -6.52
C MET A 1 22.52 2.65 -6.43
N VAL A 2 22.82 1.71 -5.53
CA VAL A 2 22.07 0.47 -5.28
C VAL A 2 21.98 0.30 -3.76
N LEU A 3 20.95 -0.39 -3.28
CA LEU A 3 20.78 -0.68 -1.86
C LEU A 3 22.03 -1.35 -1.27
N SER A 4 22.58 -0.73 -0.23
CA SER A 4 23.68 -1.27 0.57
C SER A 4 23.26 -2.52 1.35
N GLY A 5 24.21 -3.18 2.00
CA GLY A 5 23.90 -4.27 2.92
C GLY A 5 23.02 -3.82 4.09
N GLU A 6 23.28 -2.61 4.60
CA GLU A 6 22.52 -2.01 5.71
C GLU A 6 21.09 -1.67 5.28
N ASP A 7 20.90 -1.07 4.10
CA ASP A 7 19.56 -0.76 3.58
C ASP A 7 18.68 -2.02 3.50
N LYS A 8 19.24 -3.12 3.01
CA LYS A 8 18.54 -4.40 2.91
C LYS A 8 18.20 -4.97 4.28
N SER A 9 19.08 -4.81 5.26
CA SER A 9 18.83 -5.22 6.65
C SER A 9 17.66 -4.44 7.25
N ASN A 10 17.66 -3.12 7.06
CA ASN A 10 16.62 -2.22 7.57
C ASN A 10 15.25 -2.51 6.95
N ILE A 11 15.18 -2.70 5.62
CA ILE A 11 13.93 -3.05 4.93
C ILE A 11 13.39 -4.38 5.46
N LYS A 12 14.24 -5.40 5.63
CA LYS A 12 13.82 -6.70 6.17
C LYS A 12 13.31 -6.59 7.61
N ALA A 13 13.98 -5.81 8.46
CA ALA A 13 13.56 -5.58 9.83
C ALA A 13 12.19 -4.89 9.89
N ALA A 14 11.99 -3.84 9.10
CA ALA A 14 10.71 -3.13 9.02
C ALA A 14 9.60 -4.03 8.46
N TRP A 15 9.86 -4.77 7.38
CA TRP A 15 8.89 -5.71 6.80
C TRP A 15 8.53 -6.85 7.77
N GLY A 16 9.51 -7.36 8.52
CA GLY A 16 9.26 -8.34 9.57
C GLY A 16 8.34 -7.83 10.67
N LYS A 17 8.36 -6.52 10.96
CA LYS A 17 7.43 -5.89 11.91
C LYS A 17 6.03 -5.66 11.37
N ILE A 18 5.87 -5.51 10.05
CA ILE A 18 4.54 -5.48 9.41
C ILE A 18 3.80 -6.80 9.63
N GLY A 19 4.52 -7.94 9.61
CA GLY A 19 3.95 -9.24 9.94
C GLY A 19 2.76 -9.61 9.04
N GLY A 20 1.66 -10.08 9.66
CA GLY A 20 0.43 -10.47 8.95
C GLY A 20 -0.41 -9.31 8.42
N HIS A 21 -0.06 -8.06 8.71
CA HIS A 21 -0.85 -6.87 8.37
C HIS A 21 -0.56 -6.31 6.98
N GLY A 22 0.25 -7.00 6.16
CA GLY A 22 0.67 -6.50 4.85
C GLY A 22 -0.49 -6.13 3.92
N ALA A 23 -1.55 -6.94 3.89
CA ALA A 23 -2.73 -6.67 3.06
C ALA A 23 -3.53 -5.47 3.60
N GLU A 24 -3.71 -5.38 4.92
CA GLU A 24 -4.41 -4.28 5.59
C GLU A 24 -3.70 -2.94 5.35
N TYR A 25 -2.38 -2.88 5.53
CA TYR A 25 -1.61 -1.67 5.26
C TYR A 25 -1.53 -1.33 3.78
N GLY A 26 -1.57 -2.33 2.89
CA GLY A 26 -1.68 -2.13 1.45
C GLY A 26 -3.00 -1.43 1.07
N ALA A 27 -4.12 -1.90 1.62
CA ALA A 27 -5.42 -1.29 1.41
C ALA A 27 -5.47 0.15 1.96
N GLU A 28 -4.91 0.38 3.15
CA GLU A 28 -4.80 1.72 3.74
C GLU A 28 -3.97 2.66 2.85
N ALA A 29 -2.86 2.17 2.29
CA ALA A 29 -2.02 2.95 1.38
C ALA A 29 -2.77 3.34 0.10
N LEU A 30 -3.55 2.42 -0.48
CA LEU A 30 -4.40 2.72 -1.64
C LEU A 30 -5.48 3.75 -1.31
N GLU A 31 -6.13 3.62 -0.16
CA GLU A 31 -7.14 4.58 0.29
C GLU A 31 -6.55 6.00 0.44
N ARG A 32 -5.39 6.11 1.10
CA ARG A 32 -4.65 7.37 1.23
C ARG A 32 -4.26 7.93 -0.14
N MET A 33 -3.81 7.09 -1.07
CA MET A 33 -3.48 7.49 -2.43
C MET A 33 -4.70 8.09 -3.14
N PHE A 34 -5.86 7.43 -3.06
CA PHE A 34 -7.09 7.93 -3.67
C PHE A 34 -7.60 9.23 -3.05
N ALA A 35 -7.42 9.41 -1.75
CA ALA A 35 -7.82 10.63 -1.05
C ALA A 35 -6.86 11.80 -1.33
N SER A 36 -5.55 11.58 -1.23
CA SER A 36 -4.53 12.61 -1.39
C SER A 36 -4.21 12.94 -2.85
N PHE A 37 -4.36 11.97 -3.75
CA PHE A 37 -4.06 12.10 -5.17
C PHE A 37 -5.23 11.60 -6.04
N PRO A 38 -6.35 12.34 -6.12
CA PRO A 38 -7.58 11.86 -6.77
C PRO A 38 -7.43 11.44 -8.23
N THR A 39 -6.46 11.99 -8.96
CA THR A 39 -6.18 11.62 -10.36
C THR A 39 -5.77 10.16 -10.51
N THR A 40 -5.23 9.53 -9.47
CA THR A 40 -4.88 8.10 -9.48
C THR A 40 -6.10 7.18 -9.63
N LYS A 41 -7.30 7.65 -9.26
CA LYS A 41 -8.56 6.89 -9.45
C LYS A 41 -8.85 6.60 -10.92
N THR A 42 -8.27 7.35 -11.86
CA THR A 42 -8.45 7.14 -13.30
C THR A 42 -7.94 5.79 -13.80
N TYR A 43 -7.01 5.15 -13.07
CA TYR A 43 -6.54 3.79 -13.36
C TYR A 43 -7.50 2.69 -12.86
N PHE A 44 -8.46 3.05 -12.01
CA PHE A 44 -9.38 2.11 -11.33
C PHE A 44 -10.87 2.39 -11.64
N PRO A 45 -11.28 2.61 -12.90
CA PRO A 45 -12.67 2.96 -13.22
C PRO A 45 -13.65 1.79 -12.99
N HIS A 46 -13.13 0.58 -12.79
CA HIS A 46 -13.90 -0.66 -12.61
C HIS A 46 -13.88 -1.17 -11.16
N PHE A 47 -13.30 -0.40 -10.23
CA PHE A 47 -13.32 -0.67 -8.81
C PHE A 47 -14.28 0.29 -8.11
N ASP A 48 -15.04 -0.23 -7.15
CA ASP A 48 -15.53 0.59 -6.05
C ASP A 48 -14.33 1.05 -5.23
N VAL A 49 -14.03 2.34 -5.24
CA VAL A 49 -12.94 2.98 -4.50
C VAL A 49 -13.43 3.81 -3.30
N SER A 50 -14.66 3.54 -2.85
CA SER A 50 -15.16 4.11 -1.60
C SER A 50 -14.43 3.53 -0.38
N HIS A 51 -14.46 4.28 0.73
CA HIS A 51 -13.86 3.83 1.99
C HIS A 51 -14.43 2.47 2.41
N GLY A 52 -13.55 1.53 2.72
CA GLY A 52 -13.94 0.20 3.17
C GLY A 52 -14.32 -0.80 2.09
N SER A 53 -14.27 -0.41 0.79
CA SER A 53 -14.53 -1.29 -0.34
C SER A 53 -13.77 -2.62 -0.24
N ALA A 54 -14.50 -3.72 -0.44
CA ALA A 54 -13.92 -5.06 -0.47
C ALA A 54 -12.94 -5.22 -1.64
N GLN A 55 -13.18 -4.53 -2.76
CA GLN A 55 -12.28 -4.60 -3.91
C GLN A 55 -10.93 -3.95 -3.60
N VAL A 56 -10.89 -2.86 -2.81
CA VAL A 56 -9.62 -2.22 -2.41
C VAL A 56 -8.86 -3.04 -1.36
N LYS A 57 -9.56 -3.81 -0.52
CA LYS A 57 -8.96 -4.64 0.53
C LYS A 57 -8.31 -5.93 0.02
N GLY A 58 -8.71 -6.39 -1.16
CA GLY A 58 -8.23 -7.63 -1.78
C GLY A 58 -9.04 -8.86 -1.40
#